data_AF-A0A2V9Q854-F1
#
_entry.id   AF-A0A2V9Q854-F1
#
_cell.length_a   1.000
_cell.length_b   1.000
_cell.length_c   1.000
_cell.angle_alpha   90.00
_cell.angle_beta   90.00
_cell.angle_gamma   90.00
#
_symmetry.space_group_name_H-M   'P 1'
#
loop_
_entity.id
_entity.type
_entity.pdbx_description
1 polymer ?
#
loop_
_entity_poly.entity_id
_entity_poly.type
_entity_poly.pdbx_seq_one_letter_code
_entity_poly.pdbx_strand_id
1 'polypeptide(L)'
;MFAVLGMTGLRAGEMLGLKISDLDFTRKVIHIRRSIDSRTRQEQTPKSRGSASDVPMPGALEKRLLEFLRVGYRENLNGYVFANRNGN
;
A
#
# COMPACT_ATOMS: atom_id res chain seq x y z
N MET A 1 -4.11 -1.66 -9.72
CA MET A 1 -3.53 -0.34 -9.38
C MET A 1 -4.61 0.73 -9.20
N PHE A 2 -5.38 1.12 -10.23
CA PHE A 2 -6.38 2.21 -10.14
C PHE A 2 -7.51 2.02 -9.12
N ALA A 3 -7.91 0.77 -8.84
CA ALA A 3 -8.99 0.45 -7.92
C ALA A 3 -8.72 0.91 -6.47
N VAL A 4 -7.46 0.86 -6.03
CA VAL A 4 -7.09 1.27 -4.67
C VAL A 4 -7.11 2.80 -4.59
N LEU A 5 -6.43 3.52 -5.50
CA LEU A 5 -6.43 5.00 -5.57
C LEU A 5 -7.86 5.58 -5.57
N GLY A 6 -8.77 4.99 -6.33
CA GLY A 6 -10.15 5.46 -6.42
C GLY A 6 -11.05 5.09 -5.24
N MET A 7 -10.81 3.96 -4.56
CA MET A 7 -11.66 3.50 -3.45
C MET A 7 -11.17 3.95 -2.06
N THR A 8 -9.87 4.16 -1.89
CA THR A 8 -9.28 4.55 -0.60
C THR A 8 -8.87 6.01 -0.54
N GLY A 9 -8.85 6.72 -1.67
CA GLY A 9 -8.38 8.12 -1.73
C GLY A 9 -6.89 8.27 -1.44
N LEU A 10 -6.13 7.17 -1.47
CA LEU A 10 -4.68 7.19 -1.24
C LEU A 10 -3.98 8.04 -2.29
N ARG A 11 -2.95 8.76 -1.87
CA ARG A 11 -2.01 9.38 -2.81
C ARG A 11 -1.17 8.27 -3.46
N ALA A 12 -0.73 8.49 -4.70
CA ALA A 12 0.10 7.52 -5.44
C ALA A 12 1.36 7.11 -4.65
N GLY A 13 1.96 8.04 -3.89
CA GLY A 13 3.10 7.73 -3.02
C GLY A 13 2.78 6.80 -1.86
N GLU A 14 1.61 6.93 -1.23
CA GLU A 14 1.17 6.07 -0.13
C GLU A 14 0.91 4.63 -0.61
N MET A 15 0.33 4.49 -1.80
CA MET A 15 0.18 3.19 -2.46
C MET A 15 1.54 2.52 -2.71
N LEU A 16 2.51 3.28 -3.23
CA LEU A 16 3.85 2.75 -3.53
C LEU A 16 4.61 2.34 -2.25
N GLY A 17 4.39 3.04 -1.15
CA GLY A 17 4.98 2.71 0.15
C GLY A 17 4.32 1.52 0.86
N LEU A 18 3.17 1.05 0.40
CA LEU A 18 2.37 0.07 1.14
C LEU A 18 3.09 -1.28 1.20
N LYS A 19 3.23 -1.85 2.40
CA LYS A 19 3.80 -3.19 2.63
C LYS A 19 2.72 -4.21 2.97
N ILE A 20 3.01 -5.50 2.75
CA ILE A 20 2.07 -6.57 3.12
C ILE A 20 1.78 -6.53 4.62
N SER A 21 2.77 -6.21 5.44
CA SER A 21 2.61 -6.06 6.89
C SER A 21 1.68 -4.91 7.30
N ASP A 22 1.39 -3.98 6.38
CA ASP A 22 0.46 -2.88 6.62
C ASP A 22 -1.01 -3.26 6.29
N LEU A 23 -1.24 -4.43 5.67
CA LEU A 23 -2.57 -4.92 5.31
C LEU A 23 -3.14 -5.81 6.42
N ASP A 24 -4.10 -5.29 7.20
CA ASP A 24 -4.83 -6.08 8.19
C ASP A 24 -6.14 -6.59 7.58
N PHE A 25 -6.08 -7.80 7.02
CA PHE A 25 -7.26 -8.49 6.47
C PHE A 25 -8.25 -8.93 7.57
N THR A 26 -7.80 -9.10 8.81
CA THR A 26 -8.66 -9.50 9.93
C THR A 26 -9.57 -8.35 10.34
N ARG A 27 -8.98 -7.16 10.49
CA ARG A 27 -9.70 -5.93 10.83
C ARG A 27 -10.28 -5.21 9.63
N LYS A 28 -9.92 -5.64 8.41
CA LYS A 28 -10.25 -4.99 7.14
C LYS A 28 -9.81 -3.53 7.14
N VAL A 29 -8.53 -3.31 7.47
CA VAL A 29 -7.92 -1.98 7.55
C VAL A 29 -6.58 -1.99 6.83
N ILE A 30 -6.27 -0.89 6.16
CA ILE A 30 -4.97 -0.62 5.54
C ILE A 30 -4.28 0.45 6.37
N HIS A 31 -3.14 0.10 6.95
CA HIS A 31 -2.34 1.01 7.75
C HIS A 31 -1.39 1.82 6.86
N ILE A 32 -1.68 3.09 6.56
CA ILE A 32 -0.75 3.91 5.79
C ILE A 32 0.40 4.36 6.71
N ARG A 33 1.52 3.64 6.69
CA ARG A 33 2.67 3.95 7.55
C ARG A 33 3.78 4.73 6.85
N ARG A 34 3.80 4.73 5.53
CA ARG A 34 4.90 5.25 4.70
C ARG A 34 4.39 5.63 3.31
N SER A 35 5.07 6.58 2.68
CA SER A 35 4.77 7.03 1.32
C SER A 35 6.06 7.22 0.53
N ILE A 36 6.08 6.85 -0.74
CA ILE A 36 7.22 7.09 -1.63
C ILE A 36 6.98 8.41 -2.36
N ASP A 37 7.92 9.34 -2.23
CA ASP A 37 7.90 10.56 -3.01
C ASP A 37 8.34 10.26 -4.44
N SER A 38 7.46 10.51 -5.42
CA SER A 38 7.76 10.27 -6.84
C SER A 38 8.93 11.10 -7.37
N ARG A 39 9.23 12.24 -6.74
CA ARG A 39 10.26 13.19 -7.17
C ARG A 39 11.65 12.78 -6.69
N THR A 40 11.76 12.25 -5.47
CA THR A 40 13.04 11.83 -4.88
C THR A 40 13.24 10.31 -4.90
N ARG A 41 12.18 9.54 -5.19
CA ARG A 41 12.10 8.07 -5.02
C ARG A 41 12.52 7.59 -3.63
N GLN A 42 12.46 8.47 -2.63
CA GLN A 42 12.77 8.10 -1.26
C GLN A 42 11.49 7.80 -0.51
N GLU A 43 11.59 6.82 0.40
CA GLU A 43 10.59 6.59 1.41
C GLU A 43 10.52 7.82 2.32
N GLN A 44 9.41 8.54 2.23
CA GLN A 44 9.04 9.50 3.25
C GLN A 44 8.19 8.78 4.28
N THR A 45 8.73 8.65 5.49
CA THR A 45 7.91 8.39 6.66
C THR A 45 7.03 9.63 6.88
N PRO A 46 5.71 9.48 7.09
CA PRO A 46 4.85 10.58 7.46
C PRO A 46 5.48 11.31 8.65
N LYS A 47 5.66 12.62 8.53
CA LYS A 47 6.40 13.48 9.47
C LYS A 47 5.88 13.45 10.91
N SER A 48 4.81 12.71 11.21
CA SER A 48 4.31 12.51 12.55
C SER A 48 3.60 11.17 12.70
N ARG A 49 3.65 10.62 13.93
CA ARG A 49 2.91 9.43 14.36
C ARG A 49 1.38 9.56 14.17
N GLY A 50 0.88 10.78 13.94
CA GLY A 50 -0.53 11.11 13.68
C GLY A 50 -0.94 11.18 12.20
N SER A 51 -0.01 11.08 11.26
CA SER A 51 -0.32 10.96 9.82
C SER A 51 -0.34 9.49 9.35
N ALA A 52 -0.22 8.54 10.29
CA ALA A 52 -0.62 7.16 10.05
C ALA A 52 -2.15 7.10 10.02
N SER A 53 -2.72 7.20 8.81
CA SER A 53 -4.16 7.06 8.62
C SER A 53 -4.48 5.60 8.34
N ASP A 54 -5.41 5.09 9.11
CA ASP A 54 -5.99 3.77 8.92
C ASP A 54 -7.18 3.92 7.97
N VAL A 55 -7.08 3.30 6.80
CA VAL A 55 -8.16 3.37 5.80
C VAL A 55 -8.94 2.07 5.85
N PRO A 56 -10.29 2.11 5.90
CA PRO A 56 -11.07 0.90 5.78
C PRO A 56 -10.73 0.17 4.48
N MET A 57 -10.74 -1.16 4.53
CA MET A 57 -10.59 -2.04 3.39
C MET A 57 -11.97 -2.61 3.04
N PRO A 58 -12.74 -1.97 2.14
CA PRO A 58 -14.01 -2.52 1.67
C PRO A 58 -13.80 -3.94 1.12
N GLY A 59 -14.79 -4.83 1.26
CA GLY A 59 -14.67 -6.20 0.76
C GLY A 59 -14.37 -6.30 -0.75
N ALA A 60 -14.76 -5.29 -1.54
CA ALA A 60 -14.36 -5.17 -2.94
C ALA A 60 -12.85 -4.93 -3.10
N LEU A 61 -12.25 -4.09 -2.25
CA LEU A 61 -10.81 -3.83 -2.23
C LEU A 61 -10.03 -5.05 -1.74
N GLU A 62 -10.52 -5.71 -0.68
CA GLU A 62 -9.95 -6.96 -0.15
C GLU A 62 -9.83 -8.02 -1.26
N LYS A 63 -10.92 -8.30 -1.98
CA LYS A 63 -10.90 -9.27 -3.09
C LYS A 63 -9.87 -8.91 -4.15
N ARG A 64 -9.77 -7.62 -4.51
CA ARG A 64 -8.79 -7.14 -5.49
C ARG A 64 -7.35 -7.24 -4.99
N LEU A 65 -7.11 -6.97 -3.70
CA LEU A 65 -5.80 -7.14 -3.07
C LEU A 65 -5.40 -8.61 -3.04
N LEU A 66 -6.30 -9.52 -2.65
CA LEU A 66 -6.06 -10.96 -2.65
C LEU A 66 -5.79 -11.51 -4.06
N GLU A 67 -6.57 -11.08 -5.05
CA GLU A 67 -6.37 -11.43 -6.46
C GLU A 67 -4.99 -10.95 -6.94
N PHE A 68 -4.62 -9.72 -6.60
CA PHE A 68 -3.30 -9.17 -6.91
C PHE A 68 -2.18 -9.94 -6.20
N LEU A 69 -2.34 -10.25 -4.91
CA LEU A 69 -1.37 -11.03 -4.13
C LEU A 69 -1.18 -12.46 -4.66
N ARG A 70 -2.19 -13.03 -5.31
CA ARG A 70 -2.09 -14.37 -5.91
C ARG A 70 -1.44 -14.38 -7.28
N VAL A 71 -1.73 -13.39 -8.13
CA VAL A 71 -1.38 -13.44 -9.55
C VAL A 71 -0.21 -12.52 -9.91
N GLY A 72 -0.11 -11.38 -9.23
CA GLY A 72 0.82 -10.30 -9.60
C GLY A 72 1.87 -9.95 -8.55
N TYR A 73 1.75 -10.48 -7.33
CA TYR A 73 2.70 -10.20 -6.27
C TYR A 73 4.03 -10.92 -6.52
N ARG A 74 5.09 -10.14 -6.42
CA ARG A 74 6.46 -10.61 -6.42
C ARG A 74 7.03 -10.35 -5.06
N GLU A 75 7.43 -11.42 -4.38
CA GLU A 75 8.19 -11.30 -3.14
C GLU A 75 9.40 -10.41 -3.38
N ASN A 76 9.59 -9.49 -2.45
CA ASN A 76 10.71 -8.59 -2.43
C ASN A 76 11.21 -8.49 -1.00
N LEU A 77 12.52 -8.27 -0.85
CA LEU A 77 13.18 -8.21 0.45
C LEU A 77 12.58 -7.14 1.38
N ASN A 78 11.93 -6.13 0.79
CA ASN A 78 11.39 -4.99 1.51
C ASN A 78 9.91 -5.14 1.91
N GLY A 79 9.21 -6.17 1.45
CA GLY A 79 7.80 -6.45 1.75
C GLY A 79 6.76 -5.56 1.05
N TYR A 80 7.10 -4.84 -0.02
CA TYR A 80 6.20 -3.95 -0.76
C TYR A 80 5.08 -4.68 -1.48
N VAL A 81 3.84 -4.22 -1.30
CA VAL A 81 2.66 -4.74 -2.04
C VAL A 81 2.78 -4.37 -3.51
N PHE A 82 3.05 -3.10 -3.82
CA PHE A 82 3.15 -2.59 -5.18
C PHE A 82 4.59 -2.23 -5.53
N ALA A 83 5.46 -3.23 -5.62
CA ALA A 83 6.84 -3.01 -6.08
C ALA A 83 6.90 -2.78 -7.59
N ASN A 84 7.78 -1.89 -8.04
CA ASN A 84 8.05 -1.77 -9.48
C ASN A 84 8.90 -2.97 -9.98
N ARG A 85 9.11 -3.05 -11.29
CA ARG A 85 9.92 -4.08 -11.98
C ARG A 85 11.35 -4.31 -11.42
N ASN A 86 11.89 -3.39 -10.62
CA ASN A 86 13.19 -3.50 -9.96
C ASN A 86 13.11 -3.93 -8.48
N GLY A 87 11.92 -4.24 -7.95
CA GLY A 87 11.78 -4.66 -6.54
C GLY A 87 11.96 -3.53 -5.51
N ASN A 88 12.02 -2.28 -5.98
CA ASN A 88 12.04 -1.06 -5.17
C ASN A 88 10.70 -0.33 -5.20
#